data_AF-A0AAE8M9C6-F1
#
_entry.id   AF-A0AAE8M9C6-F1
#
_cell.length_a   1.000
_cell.length_b   1.000
_cell.length_c   1.000
_cell.angle_alpha   90.00
_cell.angle_beta   90.00
_cell.angle_gamma   90.00
#
_symmetry.space_group_name_H-M   'P 1'
#
loop_
_entity.id
_entity.type
_entity.pdbx_description
1 polymer ?
#
loop_
_entity_poly.entity_id
_entity_poly.type
_entity_poly.pdbx_seq_one_letter_code
_entity_poly.pdbx_strand_id
1 'polypeptide(L)'
;MVVIKRFRTVWGVESGDDFQHWIPWFPELKKEGFAGVEVDITDRDANNLKKLRQLLDEAGLEATVLIHTAWAGYVGGRPTDLTPDVHLDIYRQELERAKILKPVRINAQSGGDYWSWDESVYFFKKTLEIDDELGLTGLVSHETHRNRSLFTPYAAKYILPKVPKLRVTADVSHWVVVCERLLDLGEEDKEILDILIPHVTHIHTRIGTTQSSQCPEPEDPIFKEERQFFEKLWLRIVKARSQDSDVITFVPEYGPFPYHPYGSIRTYGEVANSEGARLQKLFEDSL
;
A
#
# COMPACT_ATOMS: atom_id res chain seq x y z
N MET A 1 -13.03 -13.31 -15.99
CA MET A 1 -13.88 -12.73 -14.93
C MET A 1 -12.92 -12.15 -13.92
N VAL A 2 -13.00 -10.85 -13.67
CA VAL A 2 -12.05 -10.15 -12.80
C VAL A 2 -12.34 -10.52 -11.34
N VAL A 3 -11.30 -10.84 -10.57
CA VAL A 3 -11.39 -11.23 -9.17
C VAL A 3 -10.83 -10.12 -8.29
N ILE A 4 -11.63 -9.65 -7.34
CA ILE A 4 -11.19 -8.72 -6.30
C ILE A 4 -10.66 -9.51 -5.10
N LYS A 5 -9.39 -9.30 -4.71
CA LYS A 5 -8.78 -9.92 -3.55
C LYS A 5 -8.45 -8.88 -2.48
N ARG A 6 -9.10 -9.00 -1.32
CA ARG A 6 -8.82 -8.21 -0.12
C ARG A 6 -7.75 -8.86 0.75
N PHE A 7 -6.80 -8.08 1.20
CA PHE A 7 -5.72 -8.49 2.11
C PHE A 7 -5.83 -7.71 3.42
N ARG A 8 -5.52 -8.37 4.55
CA ARG A 8 -5.46 -7.70 5.85
C ARG A 8 -4.02 -7.34 6.19
N THR A 9 -3.71 -6.05 6.38
CA THR A 9 -2.39 -5.68 6.90
C THR A 9 -2.19 -6.22 8.31
N VAL A 10 -0.99 -6.72 8.60
CA VAL A 10 -0.58 -7.10 9.95
C VAL A 10 -0.07 -5.92 10.77
N TRP A 11 -0.02 -4.72 10.18
CA TRP A 11 0.44 -3.51 10.87
C TRP A 11 -0.44 -3.21 12.10
N GLY A 12 0.23 -3.05 13.24
CA GLY A 12 -0.40 -2.89 14.56
C GLY A 12 -0.79 -4.19 15.27
N VAL A 13 -0.69 -5.34 14.60
CA VAL A 13 -1.01 -6.65 15.19
C VAL A 13 0.29 -7.38 15.53
N GLU A 14 0.65 -7.42 16.82
CA GLU A 14 1.83 -8.14 17.28
C GLU A 14 1.75 -9.63 16.93
N SER A 15 2.80 -10.19 16.32
CA SER A 15 2.86 -11.63 16.03
C SER A 15 2.98 -12.49 17.29
N GLY A 16 3.52 -11.92 18.36
CA GLY A 16 4.01 -12.67 19.52
C GLY A 16 5.22 -13.53 19.16
N ASP A 17 5.77 -14.21 20.17
CA ASP A 17 6.84 -15.18 19.99
C ASP A 17 6.37 -16.29 19.05
N ASP A 18 7.21 -16.62 18.08
CA ASP A 18 6.94 -17.74 17.17
C ASP A 18 5.58 -17.70 16.45
N PHE A 19 5.02 -16.49 16.27
CA PHE A 19 3.72 -16.21 15.66
C PHE A 19 2.51 -16.66 16.49
N GLN A 20 2.65 -16.88 17.81
CA GLN A 20 1.59 -17.40 18.67
C GLN A 20 0.26 -16.60 18.62
N HIS A 21 0.31 -15.29 18.32
CA HIS A 21 -0.91 -14.47 18.20
C HIS A 21 -1.51 -14.52 16.78
N TRP A 22 -0.68 -14.67 15.74
CA TRP A 22 -1.16 -14.73 14.36
C TRP A 22 -1.71 -16.10 13.96
N ILE A 23 -1.17 -17.18 14.51
CA ILE A 23 -1.63 -18.56 14.26
C ILE A 23 -3.15 -18.72 14.47
N PRO A 24 -3.74 -18.32 15.62
CA PRO A 24 -5.18 -18.40 15.81
C PRO A 24 -5.97 -17.34 15.02
N TRP A 25 -5.33 -16.24 14.61
CA TRP A 25 -5.99 -15.14 13.88
C TRP A 25 -6.18 -15.45 12.39
N PHE A 26 -5.22 -16.11 11.76
CA PHE A 26 -5.27 -16.40 10.32
C PHE A 26 -6.52 -17.19 9.88
N PRO A 27 -6.98 -18.25 10.58
CA PRO A 27 -8.23 -18.90 10.25
C PRO A 27 -9.45 -17.98 10.34
N GLU A 28 -9.47 -17.04 11.30
CA GLU A 28 -10.57 -16.07 11.43
C GLU A 28 -10.58 -15.09 10.25
N LEU A 29 -9.42 -14.59 9.82
CA LEU A 29 -9.32 -13.77 8.61
C LEU A 29 -9.85 -14.51 7.37
N LYS A 30 -9.56 -15.81 7.25
CA LYS A 30 -10.09 -16.61 6.14
C LYS A 30 -11.62 -16.69 6.19
N LYS A 31 -12.21 -16.90 7.37
CA LYS A 31 -13.67 -16.91 7.57
C LYS A 31 -14.32 -15.56 7.26
N GLU A 32 -13.62 -14.47 7.59
CA GLU A 32 -14.06 -13.10 7.26
C GLU A 32 -13.96 -12.77 5.77
N GLY A 33 -13.39 -13.67 4.95
CA GLY A 33 -13.29 -13.52 3.50
C GLY A 33 -12.06 -12.73 3.04
N PHE A 34 -10.97 -12.71 3.83
CA PHE A 34 -9.68 -12.22 3.33
C PHE A 34 -9.00 -13.27 2.46
N ALA A 35 -8.42 -12.82 1.34
CA ALA A 35 -7.61 -13.67 0.47
C ALA A 35 -6.23 -13.96 1.08
N GLY A 36 -5.72 -13.02 1.88
CA GLY A 36 -4.39 -13.09 2.46
C GLY A 36 -4.12 -11.97 3.46
N VAL A 37 -2.84 -11.83 3.81
CA VAL A 37 -2.33 -10.74 4.66
C VAL A 37 -1.28 -9.92 3.94
N GLU A 38 -1.19 -8.64 4.29
CA GLU A 38 -0.04 -7.81 3.94
C GLU A 38 0.97 -7.84 5.08
N VAL A 39 2.22 -8.20 4.78
CA VAL A 39 3.27 -8.39 5.77
C VAL A 39 4.40 -7.40 5.53
N ASP A 40 4.66 -6.54 6.51
CA ASP A 40 5.95 -5.85 6.62
C ASP A 40 7.02 -6.84 7.08
N ILE A 41 8.10 -6.95 6.31
CA ILE A 41 9.20 -7.90 6.56
C ILE A 41 10.39 -7.28 7.28
N THR A 42 10.33 -6.00 7.64
CA THR A 42 11.44 -5.23 8.21
C THR A 42 12.10 -5.95 9.40
N ASP A 43 11.30 -6.51 10.31
CA ASP A 43 11.74 -7.10 11.58
C ASP A 43 11.87 -8.63 11.55
N ARG A 44 11.89 -9.26 10.35
CA ARG A 44 11.77 -10.72 10.21
C ARG A 44 12.96 -11.35 9.51
N ASP A 45 13.71 -12.20 10.20
CA ASP A 45 14.80 -12.93 9.53
C ASP A 45 14.28 -13.97 8.53
N ALA A 46 15.19 -14.58 7.75
CA ALA A 46 14.83 -15.56 6.74
C ALA A 46 14.14 -16.82 7.33
N ASN A 47 14.43 -17.20 8.57
CA ASN A 47 13.80 -18.35 9.23
C ASN A 47 12.37 -18.01 9.63
N ASN A 48 12.14 -16.83 10.21
CA ASN A 48 10.82 -16.31 10.51
C ASN A 48 9.98 -16.19 9.23
N LEU A 49 10.53 -15.70 8.13
CA LEU A 49 9.82 -15.60 6.85
C LEU A 49 9.43 -16.97 6.28
N LYS A 50 10.32 -17.98 6.35
CA LYS A 50 9.99 -19.36 5.92
C LYS A 50 8.87 -19.96 6.76
N LYS A 51 8.96 -19.80 8.10
CA LYS A 51 7.91 -20.25 9.02
C LYS A 51 6.58 -19.55 8.73
N LEU A 52 6.60 -18.24 8.52
CA LEU A 52 5.40 -17.48 8.16
C LEU A 52 4.78 -17.97 6.85
N ARG A 53 5.59 -18.23 5.81
CA ARG A 53 5.08 -18.80 4.55
C ARG A 53 4.36 -20.13 4.79
N GLN A 54 4.92 -21.01 5.62
CA GLN A 54 4.29 -22.28 5.98
C GLN A 54 2.94 -22.04 6.69
N LEU A 55 2.89 -21.15 7.67
CA LEU A 55 1.66 -20.83 8.40
C LEU A 55 0.57 -20.26 7.48
N LEU A 56 0.94 -19.42 6.52
CA LEU A 56 0.02 -18.90 5.53
C LEU A 56 -0.47 -19.99 4.57
N ASP A 57 0.38 -20.93 4.17
CA ASP A 57 -0.01 -22.09 3.36
C ASP A 57 -1.02 -22.98 4.12
N GLU A 58 -0.76 -23.26 5.40
CA GLU A 58 -1.65 -24.04 6.28
C GLU A 58 -3.01 -23.37 6.49
N ALA A 59 -3.05 -22.03 6.60
CA ALA A 59 -4.28 -21.26 6.70
C ALA A 59 -4.98 -21.01 5.35
N GLY A 60 -4.35 -21.37 4.23
CA GLY A 60 -4.85 -21.08 2.88
C GLY A 60 -4.90 -19.57 2.57
N LEU A 61 -3.95 -18.81 3.08
CA LEU A 61 -3.81 -17.35 2.89
C LEU A 61 -2.66 -17.01 1.94
N GLU A 62 -2.90 -16.03 1.08
CA GLU A 62 -1.89 -15.41 0.22
C GLU A 62 -1.10 -14.33 1.00
N ALA A 63 -0.02 -13.82 0.41
CA ALA A 63 0.75 -12.72 0.98
C ALA A 63 0.90 -11.58 -0.02
N THR A 64 0.59 -10.35 0.39
CA THR A 64 1.29 -9.18 -0.13
C THR A 64 2.42 -8.81 0.82
N VAL A 65 3.50 -8.24 0.30
CA VAL A 65 4.69 -7.96 1.10
C VAL A 65 5.04 -6.49 1.01
N LEU A 66 5.15 -5.83 2.17
CA LEU A 66 5.62 -4.47 2.30
C LEU A 66 7.13 -4.48 2.56
N ILE A 67 7.87 -3.70 1.77
CA ILE A 67 9.31 -3.47 1.92
C ILE A 67 9.62 -1.97 2.04
N HIS A 68 10.77 -1.68 2.66
CA HIS A 68 11.29 -0.32 2.80
C HIS A 68 12.68 -0.21 2.17
N THR A 69 12.92 0.81 1.35
CA THR A 69 14.25 1.02 0.75
C THR A 69 15.18 1.84 1.65
N ALA A 70 14.66 2.42 2.73
CA ALA A 70 15.42 3.08 3.80
C ALA A 70 14.49 3.46 4.96
N TRP A 71 15.07 3.78 6.13
CA TRP A 71 14.34 4.29 7.31
C TRP A 71 13.08 3.46 7.62
N ALA A 72 13.27 2.15 7.71
CA ALA A 72 12.19 1.19 7.89
C ALA A 72 11.44 1.45 9.21
N GLY A 73 10.11 1.41 9.16
CA GLY A 73 9.24 1.73 10.30
C GLY A 73 9.28 3.19 10.78
N TYR A 74 10.05 4.09 10.14
CA TYR A 74 10.21 5.50 10.53
C TYR A 74 10.65 5.70 11.99
N VAL A 75 11.38 4.72 12.54
CA VAL A 75 11.84 4.74 13.93
C VAL A 75 13.11 5.57 14.04
N GLY A 76 13.15 6.44 15.05
CA GLY A 76 14.29 7.33 15.30
C GLY A 76 14.43 8.45 14.26
N GLY A 77 15.53 9.19 14.34
CA GLY A 77 15.84 10.24 13.35
C GLY A 77 16.12 9.64 11.97
N ARG A 78 15.71 10.34 10.91
CA ARG A 78 16.00 9.94 9.53
C ARG A 78 17.51 9.81 9.32
N PRO A 79 18.03 8.68 8.81
CA PRO A 79 19.45 8.53 8.50
C PRO A 79 19.93 9.55 7.46
N THR A 80 21.22 9.90 7.50
CA THR A 80 21.86 10.77 6.50
C THR A 80 22.42 9.96 5.33
N ASP A 81 22.81 10.65 4.26
CA ASP A 81 23.59 10.08 3.14
C ASP A 81 22.92 8.91 2.39
N LEU A 82 21.58 8.91 2.43
CA LEU A 82 20.74 7.96 1.72
C LEU A 82 20.56 8.41 0.25
N THR A 83 21.53 8.07 -0.60
CA THR A 83 21.46 8.36 -2.04
C THR A 83 20.52 7.38 -2.77
N PRO A 84 20.12 7.66 -4.02
CA PRO A 84 19.40 6.70 -4.85
C PRO A 84 20.07 5.32 -4.92
N ASP A 85 21.39 5.26 -5.09
CA ASP A 85 22.11 3.98 -5.18
C ASP A 85 22.07 3.19 -3.86
N VAL A 86 22.18 3.87 -2.71
CA VAL A 86 22.03 3.21 -1.39
C VAL A 86 20.63 2.60 -1.24
N HIS A 87 19.59 3.33 -1.66
CA HIS A 87 18.22 2.81 -1.66
C HIS A 87 18.05 1.63 -2.62
N LEU A 88 18.72 1.63 -3.78
CA LEU A 88 18.67 0.53 -4.76
C LEU A 88 19.33 -0.75 -4.23
N ASP A 89 20.44 -0.62 -3.51
CA ASP A 89 21.10 -1.75 -2.86
C ASP A 89 20.19 -2.40 -1.81
N ILE A 90 19.54 -1.58 -0.96
CA ILE A 90 18.56 -2.06 0.03
C ILE A 90 17.35 -2.67 -0.68
N TYR A 91 16.81 -2.01 -1.70
CA TYR A 91 15.68 -2.49 -2.49
C TYR A 91 15.92 -3.91 -3.02
N ARG A 92 17.09 -4.17 -3.63
CA ARG A 92 17.44 -5.51 -4.12
C ARG A 92 17.47 -6.55 -2.99
N GLN A 93 18.08 -6.23 -1.85
CA GLN A 93 18.17 -7.13 -0.70
C GLN A 93 16.78 -7.47 -0.16
N GLU A 94 15.92 -6.46 -0.01
CA GLU A 94 14.54 -6.65 0.47
C GLU A 94 13.69 -7.47 -0.50
N LEU A 95 13.84 -7.29 -1.81
CA LEU A 95 13.14 -8.10 -2.81
C LEU A 95 13.55 -9.58 -2.74
N GLU A 96 14.83 -9.89 -2.56
CA GLU A 96 15.29 -11.28 -2.39
C GLU A 96 14.71 -11.92 -1.12
N ARG A 97 14.60 -11.15 -0.04
CA ARG A 97 13.93 -11.59 1.19
C ARG A 97 12.43 -11.78 0.97
N ALA A 98 11.77 -10.84 0.30
CA ALA A 98 10.33 -10.87 0.03
C ALA A 98 9.92 -12.13 -0.75
N LYS A 99 10.75 -12.62 -1.68
CA LYS A 99 10.50 -13.87 -2.44
C LYS A 99 10.21 -15.08 -1.55
N ILE A 100 10.76 -15.13 -0.33
CA ILE A 100 10.51 -16.23 0.63
C ILE A 100 9.01 -16.41 0.90
N LEU A 101 8.26 -15.30 0.95
CA LEU A 101 6.82 -15.31 1.20
C LEU A 101 5.97 -15.60 -0.04
N LYS A 102 6.58 -15.78 -1.22
CA LYS A 102 5.89 -15.99 -2.51
C LYS A 102 4.76 -14.96 -2.73
N PRO A 103 5.08 -13.65 -2.75
CA PRO A 103 4.08 -12.61 -2.76
C PRO A 103 3.24 -12.63 -4.03
N VAL A 104 1.96 -12.28 -3.90
CA VAL A 104 1.08 -11.97 -5.04
C VAL A 104 1.20 -10.51 -5.49
N ARG A 105 1.74 -9.67 -4.60
CA ARG A 105 2.11 -8.28 -4.85
C ARG A 105 3.19 -7.86 -3.84
N ILE A 106 4.12 -7.03 -4.26
CA ILE A 106 5.07 -6.36 -3.37
C ILE A 106 4.75 -4.87 -3.37
N ASN A 107 4.48 -4.32 -2.20
CA ASN A 107 4.36 -2.90 -1.97
C ASN A 107 5.71 -2.35 -1.47
N ALA A 108 6.22 -1.30 -2.09
CA ALA A 108 7.52 -0.72 -1.77
C ALA A 108 7.39 0.73 -1.33
N GLN A 109 7.59 0.97 -0.03
CA GLN A 109 7.81 2.30 0.52
C GLN A 109 9.24 2.74 0.19
N SER A 110 9.36 3.48 -0.91
CA SER A 110 10.59 3.56 -1.68
C SER A 110 10.96 4.97 -2.13
N GLY A 111 12.25 5.18 -2.30
CA GLY A 111 12.81 6.49 -2.58
C GLY A 111 12.78 7.46 -1.38
N GLY A 112 13.22 8.70 -1.62
CA GLY A 112 13.34 9.75 -0.62
C GLY A 112 12.65 11.05 -1.05
N ASP A 113 11.92 11.67 -0.14
CA ASP A 113 11.25 12.97 -0.36
C ASP A 113 12.21 14.18 -0.39
N TYR A 114 13.47 13.95 -0.01
CA TYR A 114 14.55 14.94 0.02
C TYR A 114 15.42 14.91 -1.25
N TRP A 115 15.13 14.02 -2.19
CA TRP A 115 15.79 13.99 -3.50
C TRP A 115 15.16 14.99 -4.46
N SER A 116 15.93 15.40 -5.46
CA SER A 116 15.36 15.99 -6.66
C SER A 116 14.44 14.99 -7.37
N TRP A 117 13.50 15.50 -8.16
CA TRP A 117 12.61 14.64 -8.93
C TRP A 117 13.37 13.86 -10.01
N ASP A 118 14.48 14.38 -10.54
CA ASP A 118 15.32 13.67 -11.51
C ASP A 118 16.08 12.51 -10.87
N GLU A 119 16.56 12.65 -9.63
CA GLU A 119 17.09 11.54 -8.84
C GLU A 119 16.03 10.47 -8.58
N SER A 120 14.78 10.87 -8.30
CA SER A 120 13.66 9.94 -8.15
C SER A 120 13.36 9.21 -9.48
N VAL A 121 13.42 9.90 -10.62
CA VAL A 121 13.27 9.27 -11.95
C VAL A 121 14.41 8.29 -12.23
N TYR A 122 15.65 8.65 -11.89
CA TYR A 122 16.80 7.73 -11.99
C TYR A 122 16.56 6.48 -11.14
N PHE A 123 16.21 6.66 -9.87
CA PHE A 123 15.90 5.58 -8.94
C PHE A 123 14.84 4.63 -9.51
N PHE A 124 13.68 5.14 -9.91
CA PHE A 124 12.58 4.30 -10.41
C PHE A 124 12.86 3.65 -11.76
N LYS A 125 13.74 4.20 -12.60
CA LYS A 125 14.21 3.48 -13.80
C LYS A 125 15.07 2.29 -13.43
N LYS A 126 15.91 2.43 -12.40
CA LYS A 126 16.76 1.35 -11.90
C LYS A 126 15.98 0.27 -11.13
N THR A 127 14.91 0.62 -10.41
CA THR A 127 14.07 -0.40 -9.79
C THR A 127 13.46 -1.35 -10.82
N LEU A 128 13.06 -0.84 -12.00
CA LEU A 128 12.55 -1.68 -13.09
C LEU A 128 13.61 -2.64 -13.67
N GLU A 129 14.88 -2.24 -13.72
CA GLU A 129 15.98 -3.13 -14.12
C GLU A 129 16.18 -4.24 -13.08
N ILE A 130 16.17 -3.88 -11.78
CA ILE A 130 16.28 -4.84 -10.67
C ILE A 130 15.11 -5.83 -10.67
N ASP A 131 13.89 -5.35 -10.87
CA ASP A 131 12.69 -6.19 -10.93
C ASP A 131 12.83 -7.25 -12.02
N ASP A 132 13.35 -6.88 -13.20
CA ASP A 132 13.56 -7.80 -14.32
C ASP A 132 14.63 -8.85 -14.02
N GLU A 133 15.78 -8.42 -13.52
CA GLU A 133 16.88 -9.31 -13.12
C GLU A 133 16.46 -10.33 -12.05
N LEU A 134 15.57 -9.92 -11.13
CA LEU A 134 15.07 -10.76 -10.06
C LEU A 134 13.86 -11.62 -10.47
N GLY A 135 13.33 -11.47 -11.69
CA GLY A 135 12.13 -12.17 -12.15
C GLY A 135 10.84 -11.70 -11.47
N LEU A 136 10.81 -10.43 -11.03
CA LEU A 136 9.71 -9.78 -10.32
C LEU A 136 9.01 -8.70 -11.17
N THR A 137 9.32 -8.60 -12.47
CA THR A 137 8.68 -7.67 -13.42
C THR A 137 7.15 -7.73 -13.29
N GLY A 138 6.58 -6.60 -12.88
CA GLY A 138 5.13 -6.43 -12.75
C GLY A 138 4.53 -6.86 -11.42
N LEU A 139 5.33 -7.39 -10.50
CA LEU A 139 4.90 -7.76 -9.15
C LEU A 139 5.11 -6.64 -8.13
N VAL A 140 6.08 -5.74 -8.35
CA VAL A 140 6.38 -4.64 -7.42
C VAL A 140 5.54 -3.40 -7.76
N SER A 141 5.10 -2.68 -6.73
CA SER A 141 4.35 -1.44 -6.79
C SER A 141 4.90 -0.48 -5.75
N HIS A 142 5.16 0.77 -6.14
CA HIS A 142 5.75 1.77 -5.26
C HIS A 142 4.65 2.64 -4.64
N GLU A 143 4.65 2.76 -3.32
CA GLU A 143 3.56 3.41 -2.60
C GLU A 143 3.60 4.94 -2.69
N THR A 144 2.43 5.57 -2.83
CA THR A 144 2.24 7.01 -2.60
C THR A 144 2.27 7.32 -1.09
N HIS A 145 3.46 7.28 -0.48
CA HIS A 145 3.61 7.40 0.97
C HIS A 145 4.42 8.64 1.37
N ARG A 146 4.14 9.23 2.55
CA ARG A 146 4.96 10.32 3.12
C ARG A 146 6.41 9.85 3.36
N ASN A 147 7.37 10.78 3.30
CA ASN A 147 8.82 10.49 3.38
C ASN A 147 9.41 9.74 2.16
N ARG A 148 8.62 9.46 1.12
CA ARG A 148 9.02 8.71 -0.09
C ARG A 148 8.93 9.58 -1.34
N SER A 149 9.54 9.15 -2.44
CA SER A 149 9.62 9.97 -3.68
C SER A 149 8.24 10.31 -4.27
N LEU A 150 7.21 9.49 -4.02
CA LEU A 150 5.83 9.71 -4.49
C LEU A 150 4.94 10.37 -3.42
N PHE A 151 5.49 11.07 -2.43
CA PHE A 151 4.69 11.61 -1.32
C PHE A 151 3.74 12.75 -1.68
N THR A 152 3.93 13.40 -2.85
CA THR A 152 3.03 14.46 -3.33
C THR A 152 2.42 14.11 -4.68
N PRO A 153 1.20 14.61 -4.96
CA PRO A 153 0.61 14.50 -6.29
C PRO A 153 1.48 15.12 -7.39
N TYR A 154 2.20 16.21 -7.06
CA TYR A 154 3.05 16.92 -8.02
C TYR A 154 4.32 16.15 -8.39
N ALA A 155 4.92 15.44 -7.43
CA ALA A 155 6.03 14.53 -7.71
C ALA A 155 5.57 13.41 -8.67
N ALA A 156 4.41 12.81 -8.43
CA ALA A 156 3.84 11.81 -9.33
C ALA A 156 3.58 12.38 -10.73
N LYS A 157 3.01 13.60 -10.84
CA LYS A 157 2.80 14.30 -12.13
C LYS A 157 4.11 14.45 -12.92
N TYR A 158 5.23 14.66 -12.24
CA TYR A 158 6.54 14.79 -12.90
C TYR A 158 7.17 13.44 -13.26
N ILE A 159 7.10 12.46 -12.36
CA ILE A 159 7.83 11.19 -12.41
C ILE A 159 7.14 10.18 -13.34
N LEU A 160 5.83 9.98 -13.21
CA LEU A 160 5.10 8.91 -13.92
C LEU A 160 5.22 9.02 -15.45
N PRO A 161 5.10 10.21 -16.08
CA PRO A 161 5.32 10.35 -17.52
C PRO A 161 6.75 10.01 -17.97
N LYS A 162 7.76 10.14 -17.09
CA LYS A 162 9.17 9.83 -17.38
C LYS A 162 9.54 8.37 -17.09
N VAL A 163 8.70 7.66 -16.34
CA VAL A 163 8.85 6.24 -16.00
C VAL A 163 7.51 5.53 -16.30
N PRO A 164 7.10 5.42 -17.58
CA PRO A 164 5.75 4.98 -17.96
C PRO A 164 5.40 3.54 -17.53
N LYS A 165 6.40 2.72 -17.21
CA LYS A 165 6.22 1.34 -16.71
C LYS A 165 6.17 1.24 -15.18
N LEU A 166 6.35 2.36 -14.46
CA LEU A 166 6.31 2.37 -13.01
C LEU A 166 4.94 1.95 -12.52
N ARG A 167 4.90 1.05 -11.56
CA ARG A 167 3.68 0.56 -10.94
C ARG A 167 3.52 1.16 -9.57
N VAL A 168 2.29 1.49 -9.19
CA VAL A 168 2.00 2.25 -7.98
C VAL A 168 1.05 1.48 -7.07
N THR A 169 1.36 1.49 -5.78
CA THR A 169 0.36 1.22 -4.74
C THR A 169 -0.28 2.55 -4.37
N ALA A 170 -1.56 2.72 -4.68
CA ALA A 170 -2.26 3.97 -4.41
C ALA A 170 -2.75 4.00 -2.96
N ASP A 171 -2.08 4.77 -2.12
CA ASP A 171 -2.58 5.31 -0.86
C ASP A 171 -2.70 6.84 -0.99
N VAL A 172 -3.83 7.31 -1.53
CA VAL A 172 -4.06 8.73 -1.79
C VAL A 172 -4.40 9.50 -0.50
N SER A 173 -4.59 8.81 0.63
CA SER A 173 -4.83 9.45 1.94
C SER A 173 -3.66 10.34 2.36
N HIS A 174 -2.43 9.96 1.99
CA HIS A 174 -1.23 10.77 2.19
C HIS A 174 -1.27 12.07 1.40
N TRP A 175 -1.73 12.04 0.15
CA TRP A 175 -1.79 13.24 -0.68
C TRP A 175 -2.86 14.22 -0.23
N VAL A 176 -4.02 13.72 0.20
CA VAL A 176 -5.12 14.55 0.71
C VAL A 176 -4.66 15.40 1.90
N VAL A 177 -4.00 14.78 2.88
CA VAL A 177 -3.49 15.52 4.05
C VAL A 177 -2.31 16.44 3.70
N VAL A 178 -1.42 16.03 2.80
CA VAL A 178 -0.29 16.89 2.35
C VAL A 178 -0.79 18.13 1.61
N CYS A 179 -1.88 18.02 0.86
CA CYS A 179 -2.44 19.13 0.09
C CYS A 179 -3.49 19.93 0.86
N GLU A 180 -3.88 19.47 2.06
CA GLU A 180 -4.97 20.02 2.87
C GLU A 180 -6.32 20.13 2.13
N ARG A 181 -6.57 19.22 1.17
CA ARG A 181 -7.79 19.22 0.34
C ARG A 181 -8.01 17.88 -0.36
N LEU A 182 -9.25 17.62 -0.75
CA LEU A 182 -9.58 16.53 -1.67
C LEU A 182 -9.06 16.87 -3.08
N LEU A 183 -8.57 15.85 -3.79
CA LEU A 183 -7.95 16.01 -5.11
C LEU A 183 -8.98 15.86 -6.25
N ASP A 184 -10.12 16.52 -6.13
CA ASP A 184 -11.16 16.55 -7.17
C ASP A 184 -11.82 17.94 -7.32
N LEU A 185 -11.25 18.96 -6.68
CA LEU A 185 -11.78 20.33 -6.67
C LEU A 185 -11.43 21.12 -7.93
N GLY A 186 -10.18 21.01 -8.41
CA GLY A 186 -9.67 21.69 -9.60
C GLY A 186 -9.49 20.75 -10.81
N GLU A 187 -9.30 21.32 -12.00
CA GLU A 187 -8.95 20.55 -13.20
C GLU A 187 -7.55 19.95 -13.09
N GLU A 188 -6.61 20.67 -12.46
CA GLU A 188 -5.25 20.20 -12.21
C GLU A 188 -5.23 18.95 -11.32
N ASP A 189 -6.21 18.81 -10.42
CA ASP A 189 -6.33 17.63 -9.57
C ASP A 189 -6.78 16.41 -10.34
N LYS A 190 -7.82 16.61 -11.16
CA LYS A 190 -8.36 15.57 -12.02
C LYS A 190 -7.29 15.09 -12.98
N GLU A 191 -6.52 16.00 -13.57
CA GLU A 191 -5.39 15.67 -14.44
C GLU A 191 -4.33 14.80 -13.73
N ILE A 192 -3.99 15.13 -12.47
CA ILE A 192 -3.04 14.32 -11.70
C ILE A 192 -3.60 12.92 -11.42
N LEU A 193 -4.87 12.81 -11.03
CA LEU A 193 -5.50 11.52 -10.83
C LEU A 193 -5.57 10.72 -12.14
N ASP A 194 -5.82 11.38 -13.27
CA ASP A 194 -5.83 10.76 -14.61
C ASP A 194 -4.45 10.21 -14.98
N ILE A 195 -3.38 10.88 -14.58
CA ILE A 195 -2.00 10.39 -14.74
C ILE A 195 -1.71 9.21 -13.80
N LEU A 196 -2.20 9.24 -12.55
CA LEU A 196 -1.97 8.17 -11.57
C LEU A 196 -2.66 6.86 -11.96
N ILE A 197 -3.95 6.91 -12.29
CA ILE A 197 -4.84 5.74 -12.38
C ILE A 197 -4.27 4.60 -13.25
N PRO A 198 -3.73 4.85 -14.47
CA PRO A 198 -3.17 3.78 -15.31
C PRO A 198 -1.98 3.03 -14.69
N HIS A 199 -1.30 3.62 -13.72
CA HIS A 199 -0.14 3.04 -13.06
C HIS A 199 -0.49 2.20 -11.82
N VAL A 200 -1.72 2.30 -11.31
CA VAL A 200 -2.09 1.70 -10.03
C VAL A 200 -2.33 0.20 -10.14
N THR A 201 -1.50 -0.63 -9.51
CA THR A 201 -1.64 -2.10 -9.55
C THR A 201 -1.98 -2.72 -8.19
N HIS A 202 -1.97 -1.91 -7.14
CA HIS A 202 -2.39 -2.26 -5.79
C HIS A 202 -3.02 -1.03 -5.11
N ILE A 203 -3.97 -1.22 -4.20
CA ILE A 203 -4.69 -0.12 -3.55
C ILE A 203 -4.61 -0.29 -2.04
N HIS A 204 -4.17 0.74 -1.33
CA HIS A 204 -4.44 0.87 0.10
C HIS A 204 -5.71 1.71 0.26
N THR A 205 -6.79 1.08 0.72
CA THR A 205 -8.12 1.68 0.79
C THR A 205 -8.40 2.28 2.16
N ARG A 206 -7.46 3.06 2.68
CA ARG A 206 -7.67 3.89 3.87
C ARG A 206 -8.27 5.23 3.44
N ILE A 207 -9.34 5.64 4.11
CA ILE A 207 -9.89 6.99 3.96
C ILE A 207 -9.11 7.91 4.91
N GLY A 208 -8.59 9.01 4.36
CA GLY A 208 -8.05 10.13 5.12
C GLY A 208 -9.01 11.32 5.14
N THR A 209 -8.63 12.38 5.84
CA THR A 209 -9.24 13.70 5.81
C THR A 209 -8.20 14.73 5.38
N THR A 210 -8.63 15.96 5.13
CA THR A 210 -7.70 17.07 4.81
C THR A 210 -6.73 17.38 5.94
N GLN A 211 -6.94 16.84 7.15
CA GLN A 211 -6.14 17.11 8.35
C GLN A 211 -5.50 15.84 8.95
N SER A 212 -5.78 14.66 8.40
CA SER A 212 -5.24 13.38 8.89
C SER A 212 -5.19 12.36 7.76
N SER A 213 -4.13 11.55 7.66
CA SER A 213 -4.14 10.41 6.71
C SER A 213 -5.11 9.30 7.06
N GLN A 214 -5.76 9.34 8.23
CA GLN A 214 -6.72 8.33 8.63
C GLN A 214 -7.96 8.97 9.25
N CYS A 215 -9.10 8.67 8.68
CA CYS A 215 -10.42 8.99 9.20
C CYS A 215 -10.75 8.04 10.37
N PRO A 216 -11.31 8.57 11.49
CA PRO A 216 -11.68 7.74 12.63
C PRO A 216 -12.88 6.84 12.33
N GLU A 217 -13.83 7.35 11.55
CA GLU A 217 -15.14 6.73 11.35
C GLU A 217 -15.65 7.00 9.92
N PRO A 218 -15.22 6.24 8.91
CA PRO A 218 -15.52 6.54 7.51
C PRO A 218 -17.01 6.56 7.15
N GLU A 219 -17.87 5.89 7.94
CA GLU A 219 -19.31 5.83 7.67
C GLU A 219 -20.10 6.96 8.33
N ASP A 220 -19.52 7.73 9.27
CA ASP A 220 -20.18 8.87 9.89
C ASP A 220 -20.54 9.91 8.80
N PRO A 221 -21.79 10.43 8.78
CA PRO A 221 -22.21 11.45 7.83
C PRO A 221 -21.30 12.68 7.74
N ILE A 222 -20.53 13.02 8.78
CA ILE A 222 -19.59 14.15 8.75
C ILE A 222 -18.44 13.95 7.76
N PHE A 223 -18.03 12.71 7.50
CA PHE A 223 -16.95 12.36 6.55
C PHE A 223 -17.49 11.95 5.17
N LYS A 224 -18.74 12.32 4.86
CA LYS A 224 -19.39 11.94 3.61
C LYS A 224 -18.60 12.42 2.38
N GLU A 225 -18.02 13.60 2.43
CA GLU A 225 -17.28 14.17 1.30
C GLU A 225 -15.99 13.40 1.05
N GLU A 226 -15.20 13.14 2.09
CA GLU A 226 -14.00 12.30 2.04
C GLU A 226 -14.34 10.90 1.50
N ARG A 227 -15.33 10.23 2.10
CA ARG A 227 -15.74 8.88 1.68
C ARG A 227 -16.12 8.85 0.21
N GLN A 228 -16.93 9.81 -0.26
CA GLN A 228 -17.35 9.87 -1.66
C GLN A 228 -16.17 10.13 -2.61
N PHE A 229 -15.21 10.96 -2.22
CA PHE A 229 -14.00 11.20 -3.01
C PHE A 229 -13.20 9.91 -3.20
N PHE A 230 -12.86 9.22 -2.11
CA PHE A 230 -12.07 7.99 -2.17
C PHE A 230 -12.78 6.88 -2.94
N GLU A 231 -14.09 6.68 -2.69
CA GLU A 231 -14.86 5.66 -3.41
C GLU A 231 -14.92 5.92 -4.91
N LYS A 232 -15.17 7.17 -5.33
CA LYS A 232 -15.16 7.53 -6.76
C LYS A 232 -13.78 7.26 -7.38
N LEU A 233 -12.70 7.62 -6.69
CA LEU A 233 -11.34 7.37 -7.18
C LEU A 233 -11.07 5.85 -7.30
N TRP A 234 -11.37 5.08 -6.25
CA TRP A 234 -11.13 3.64 -6.28
C TRP A 234 -11.96 2.94 -7.34
N LEU A 235 -13.24 3.32 -7.53
CA LEU A 235 -14.06 2.78 -8.63
C LEU A 235 -13.46 3.08 -10.02
N ARG A 236 -12.86 4.26 -10.21
CA ARG A 236 -12.14 4.57 -11.45
C ARG A 236 -10.90 3.69 -11.62
N ILE A 237 -10.15 3.44 -10.55
CA ILE A 237 -8.99 2.52 -10.55
C ILE A 237 -9.44 1.09 -10.86
N VAL A 238 -10.47 0.58 -10.17
CA VAL A 238 -11.02 -0.77 -10.39
C VAL A 238 -11.47 -0.93 -11.83
N LYS A 239 -12.19 0.04 -12.39
CA LYS A 239 -12.63 0.04 -13.79
C LYS A 239 -11.44 0.04 -14.77
N ALA A 240 -10.40 0.83 -14.51
CA ALA A 240 -9.22 0.84 -15.36
C ALA A 240 -8.49 -0.52 -15.31
N ARG A 241 -8.33 -1.08 -14.11
CA ARG A 241 -7.64 -2.35 -13.87
C ARG A 241 -8.39 -3.58 -14.34
N SER A 242 -9.72 -3.51 -14.42
CA SER A 242 -10.52 -4.61 -14.98
C SER A 242 -10.30 -4.80 -16.48
N GLN A 243 -9.73 -3.82 -17.18
CA GLN A 243 -9.42 -3.92 -18.60
C GLN A 243 -8.08 -4.61 -18.90
N ASP A 244 -7.17 -4.67 -17.92
CA ASP A 244 -5.80 -5.14 -18.14
C ASP A 244 -5.31 -6.17 -17.09
N SER A 245 -6.22 -6.63 -16.22
CA SER A 245 -5.93 -7.55 -15.13
C SER A 245 -7.14 -8.41 -14.77
N ASP A 246 -6.95 -9.72 -14.66
CA ASP A 246 -7.97 -10.61 -14.09
C ASP A 246 -8.00 -10.58 -12.55
N VAL A 247 -7.04 -9.91 -11.91
CA VAL A 247 -6.96 -9.80 -10.45
C VAL A 247 -6.71 -8.35 -10.05
N ILE A 248 -7.47 -7.87 -9.07
CA ILE A 248 -7.29 -6.57 -8.42
C ILE A 248 -7.10 -6.83 -6.92
N THR A 249 -6.04 -6.27 -6.34
CA THR A 249 -5.71 -6.48 -4.92
C THR A 249 -5.83 -5.18 -4.15
N PHE A 250 -6.38 -5.24 -2.93
CA PHE A 250 -6.45 -4.08 -2.05
C PHE A 250 -6.30 -4.43 -0.57
N VAL A 251 -5.90 -3.44 0.23
CA VAL A 251 -5.72 -3.53 1.68
C VAL A 251 -6.46 -2.35 2.35
N PRO A 252 -7.46 -2.57 3.23
CA PRO A 252 -8.02 -1.51 4.07
C PRO A 252 -7.01 -1.17 5.19
N GLU A 253 -5.98 -0.41 4.85
CA GLU A 253 -4.78 -0.17 5.67
C GLU A 253 -5.00 0.84 6.83
N TYR A 254 -5.97 0.56 7.70
CA TYR A 254 -6.13 1.32 8.94
C TYR A 254 -5.15 0.79 9.99
N GLY A 255 -4.28 1.66 10.48
CA GLY A 255 -3.22 1.31 11.44
C GLY A 255 -3.37 2.01 12.78
N PRO A 256 -2.50 1.65 13.76
CA PRO A 256 -2.53 2.15 15.12
C PRO A 256 -2.13 3.64 15.24
N PHE A 257 -2.19 4.16 16.46
CA PHE A 257 -1.62 5.48 16.80
C PHE A 257 -0.13 5.56 16.36
N PRO A 258 0.36 6.67 15.79
CA PRO A 258 -0.29 8.00 15.70
C PRO A 258 -1.22 8.20 14.49
N TYR A 259 -1.40 7.20 13.64
CA TYR A 259 -2.31 7.31 12.49
C TYR A 259 -3.76 7.19 12.93
N HIS A 260 -4.08 6.25 13.82
CA HIS A 260 -5.42 6.15 14.38
C HIS A 260 -5.76 7.37 15.24
N PRO A 261 -6.86 8.09 14.95
CA PRO A 261 -7.24 9.25 15.75
C PRO A 261 -7.54 8.84 17.19
N TYR A 262 -6.98 9.58 18.14
CA TYR A 262 -7.22 9.38 19.56
C TYR A 262 -8.71 9.60 19.88
N GLY A 263 -9.28 8.73 20.73
CA GLY A 263 -10.68 8.81 21.15
C GLY A 263 -11.69 8.22 20.15
N SER A 264 -11.23 7.55 19.09
CA SER A 264 -12.12 6.80 18.19
C SER A 264 -12.86 5.69 18.94
N ILE A 265 -14.15 5.49 18.61
CA ILE A 265 -14.99 4.47 19.25
C ILE A 265 -14.56 3.07 18.80
N ARG A 266 -14.38 2.89 17.49
CA ARG A 266 -13.88 1.66 16.89
C ARG A 266 -12.36 1.70 16.85
N THR A 267 -11.74 0.56 17.15
CA THR A 267 -10.31 0.35 16.94
C THR A 267 -9.99 0.39 15.45
N TYR A 268 -8.74 0.70 15.10
CA TYR A 268 -8.25 0.63 13.72
C TYR A 268 -8.51 -0.74 13.07
N GLY A 269 -8.50 -1.82 13.87
CA GLY A 269 -8.79 -3.17 13.39
C GLY A 269 -10.25 -3.38 13.01
N GLU A 270 -11.18 -2.89 13.81
CA GLU A 270 -12.62 -2.92 13.51
C GLU A 270 -12.96 -2.06 12.28
N VAL A 271 -12.34 -0.88 12.15
CA VAL A 271 -12.49 -0.03 10.95
C VAL A 271 -11.95 -0.74 9.72
N ALA A 272 -10.74 -1.32 9.77
CA ALA A 272 -10.16 -2.07 8.65
C ALA A 272 -11.05 -3.25 8.19
N ASN A 273 -11.57 -4.04 9.13
CA ASN A 273 -12.36 -5.22 8.79
C ASN A 273 -13.73 -4.83 8.19
N SER A 274 -14.41 -3.85 8.80
CA SER A 274 -15.72 -3.37 8.32
C SER A 274 -15.62 -2.66 6.97
N GLU A 275 -14.69 -1.71 6.80
CA GLU A 275 -14.46 -1.03 5.51
C GLU A 275 -14.00 -2.03 4.46
N GLY A 276 -13.15 -2.99 4.82
CA GLY A 276 -12.74 -4.05 3.91
C GLY A 276 -13.92 -4.81 3.33
N ALA A 277 -14.87 -5.23 4.17
CA ALA A 277 -16.04 -5.98 3.72
C ALA A 277 -16.97 -5.11 2.85
N ARG A 278 -17.17 -3.86 3.24
CA ARG A 278 -17.99 -2.88 2.51
C ARG A 278 -17.40 -2.57 1.12
N LEU A 279 -16.09 -2.34 1.06
CA LEU A 279 -15.38 -2.01 -0.18
C LEU A 279 -15.21 -3.21 -1.10
N GLN A 280 -15.04 -4.43 -0.57
CA GLN A 280 -15.07 -5.65 -1.37
C GLN A 280 -16.37 -5.72 -2.18
N LYS A 281 -17.51 -5.55 -1.50
CA LYS A 281 -18.83 -5.53 -2.17
C LYS A 281 -18.94 -4.39 -3.17
N LEU A 282 -18.52 -3.17 -2.81
CA LEU A 282 -18.56 -2.01 -3.70
C LEU A 282 -17.78 -2.26 -5.00
N PHE A 283 -16.60 -2.88 -4.91
CA PHE A 283 -15.76 -3.17 -6.07
C PHE A 283 -16.35 -4.30 -6.92
N GLU A 284 -16.87 -5.36 -6.29
CA GLU A 284 -17.54 -6.47 -6.99
C GLU A 284 -18.79 -5.99 -7.73
N ASP A 285 -19.62 -5.15 -7.11
CA ASP A 285 -20.84 -4.59 -7.72
C ASP A 285 -20.54 -3.64 -8.90
N SER A 286 -19.28 -3.20 -9.06
CA SER A 286 -18.84 -2.26 -10.10
C SER A 286 -18.26 -2.93 -11.37
N LEU A 287 -18.00 -4.24 -11.32
CA LEU A 287 -17.43 -5.05 -12.40
C LEU A 287 -18.52 -5.70 -13.25
#